data_AF-A0A813JU57-F1
#
_entry.id   AF-A0A813JU57-F1
#
_cell.length_a   1.000
_cell.length_b   1.000
_cell.length_c   1.000
_cell.angle_alpha   90.00
_cell.angle_beta   90.00
_cell.angle_gamma   90.00
#
_symmetry.space_group_name_H-M   'P 1'
#
loop_
_entity.id
_entity.type
_entity.pdbx_description
1 polymer ?
#
loop_
_entity_poly.entity_id
_entity_poly.type
_entity_poly.pdbx_seq_one_letter_code
_entity_poly.pdbx_strand_id
1 'polypeptide(L)'
;MSMGTKGMMYSLPSREIIADSIETVMGAQFYDALVTIPGCDKNMPGCVMAMLRMNRPSVMVYGGTIASGRSCKGESLDIVSTFEAYGKFITGTITDEDFPI
;
A
#
# COMPACT_ATOMS: atom_id res chain seq x y z
N MET A 1 3.96 -8.81 1.34
CA MET A 1 3.89 -7.98 2.56
C MET A 1 5.27 -7.95 3.20
N SER A 2 5.79 -6.76 3.52
CA SER A 2 7.12 -6.59 4.14
C SER A 2 7.07 -6.53 5.67
N MET A 3 5.87 -6.46 6.25
CA MET A 3 5.63 -6.38 7.69
C MET A 3 6.29 -7.55 8.43
N GLY A 4 6.96 -7.26 9.53
CA GLY A 4 7.69 -8.25 10.34
C GLY A 4 9.03 -8.72 9.77
N THR A 5 9.49 -8.18 8.62
CA THR A 5 10.74 -8.62 7.97
C THR A 5 11.72 -7.47 7.77
N LYS A 6 12.99 -7.81 7.44
CA LYS A 6 14.00 -6.81 7.02
C LYS A 6 13.55 -5.99 5.79
N GLY A 7 12.59 -6.50 5.01
CA GLY A 7 12.00 -5.78 3.88
C GLY A 7 11.31 -4.47 4.26
N MET A 8 10.90 -4.30 5.52
CA MET A 8 10.25 -3.06 5.97
C MET A 8 11.15 -1.83 5.82
N MET A 9 12.47 -2.01 5.87
CA MET A 9 13.45 -0.93 5.69
C MET A 9 13.33 -0.25 4.31
N TYR A 10 12.76 -0.95 3.32
CA TYR A 10 12.59 -0.45 1.95
C TYR A 10 11.22 0.21 1.71
N SER A 11 10.30 0.15 2.69
CA SER A 11 8.95 0.70 2.55
C SER A 11 8.96 2.22 2.38
N LEU A 12 9.55 2.96 3.33
CA LEU A 12 9.58 4.42 3.25
C LEU A 12 10.42 4.95 2.07
N PRO A 13 11.62 4.43 1.78
CA PRO A 13 12.40 4.86 0.61
C PRO A 13 11.68 4.68 -0.73
N SER A 14 10.75 3.71 -0.84
CA SER A 14 9.96 3.52 -2.07
C SER A 14 9.18 4.77 -2.49
N ARG A 15 8.77 5.61 -1.53
CA ARG A 15 8.08 6.88 -1.81
C ARG A 15 8.92 7.81 -2.69
N GLU A 16 10.20 7.99 -2.36
CA GLU A 16 11.11 8.86 -3.12
C GLU A 16 11.37 8.28 -4.50
N ILE A 17 11.58 6.96 -4.58
CA ILE A 17 11.80 6.27 -5.85
C ILE A 17 10.61 6.48 -6.81
N ILE A 18 9.38 6.42 -6.30
CA ILE A 18 8.17 6.66 -7.10
C ILE A 18 8.14 8.10 -7.60
N ALA A 19 8.43 9.07 -6.72
CA ALA A 19 8.44 10.48 -7.11
C ALA A 19 9.47 10.75 -8.21
N ASP A 20 10.70 10.28 -8.01
CA ASP A 20 11.81 10.46 -8.94
C ASP A 20 11.56 9.73 -10.27
N SER A 21 10.88 8.57 -10.24
CA SER A 21 10.49 7.84 -11.44
C SER A 21 9.51 8.63 -12.30
N ILE A 22 8.48 9.23 -11.67
CA ILE A 22 7.50 10.06 -12.39
C ILE A 22 8.16 11.31 -12.95
N GLU A 23 8.98 11.99 -12.14
CA GLU A 23 9.73 13.19 -12.54
C GLU A 23 10.64 12.91 -13.74
N THR A 24 11.35 11.78 -13.72
CA THR A 24 12.23 11.35 -14.82
C THR A 24 11.46 11.18 -16.13
N VAL A 25 10.33 10.47 -16.11
CA VAL A 25 9.55 10.21 -17.33
C VAL A 25 8.88 11.49 -17.84
N MET A 26 8.27 12.28 -16.96
CA MET A 26 7.60 13.55 -17.30
C MET A 26 8.58 14.59 -17.86
N GLY A 27 9.80 14.63 -17.31
CA GLY A 27 10.87 15.49 -17.78
C GLY A 27 11.42 15.05 -19.14
N ALA A 28 11.68 13.75 -19.31
CA ALA A 28 12.25 13.21 -20.54
C ALA A 28 11.29 13.26 -21.74
N GLN A 29 10.01 13.00 -21.52
CA GLN A 29 9.01 12.92 -22.58
C GLN A 29 8.25 14.23 -22.81
N PHE A 30 8.56 15.27 -22.04
CA PHE A 30 7.91 16.59 -22.15
C PHE A 30 6.37 16.54 -22.09
N TYR A 31 5.81 15.60 -21.32
CA TYR A 31 4.35 15.48 -21.20
C TYR A 31 3.73 16.73 -20.55
N ASP A 32 2.65 17.23 -21.14
CA ASP A 32 1.98 18.46 -20.71
C ASP A 32 1.22 18.30 -19.40
N ALA A 33 0.73 17.09 -19.11
CA ALA A 33 -0.10 16.79 -17.95
C ALA A 33 0.18 15.38 -17.40
N LEU A 34 -0.24 15.15 -16.15
CA LEU A 34 0.02 13.89 -15.44
C LEU A 34 -1.26 13.35 -14.78
N VAL A 35 -1.59 12.09 -15.05
CA VAL A 35 -2.60 11.33 -14.31
C VAL A 35 -1.92 10.17 -13.59
N THR A 36 -2.04 10.12 -12.27
CA THR A 36 -1.48 9.03 -11.45
C THR A 36 -2.57 8.14 -10.87
N ILE A 37 -2.32 6.83 -10.79
CA ILE A 37 -3.28 5.85 -10.25
C ILE A 37 -2.61 5.05 -9.12
N PRO A 38 -2.43 5.66 -7.93
CA PRO A 38 -1.77 4.98 -6.83
C PRO A 38 -2.77 4.14 -6.00
N GLY A 39 -2.34 2.96 -5.52
CA GLY A 39 -3.22 2.00 -4.82
C GLY A 39 -2.78 1.56 -3.41
N CYS A 40 -1.53 1.77 -3.01
CA CYS A 40 -1.03 1.43 -1.68
C CYS A 40 -0.32 2.61 -0.98
N ASP A 41 -0.33 2.63 0.36
CA ASP A 41 0.21 3.62 1.29
C ASP A 41 1.26 4.59 0.70
N LYS A 42 2.43 4.09 0.30
CA LYS A 42 3.58 4.92 -0.12
C LYS A 42 3.47 5.47 -1.55
N ASN A 43 2.60 4.89 -2.38
CA ASN A 43 2.40 5.35 -3.74
C ASN A 43 1.69 6.71 -3.78
N MET A 44 0.70 6.95 -2.91
CA MET A 44 -0.05 8.22 -2.88
C MET A 44 0.88 9.42 -2.69
N PRO A 45 1.67 9.52 -1.60
CA PRO A 45 2.53 10.67 -1.39
C PRO A 45 3.64 10.76 -2.43
N GLY A 46 4.16 9.63 -2.95
CA GLY A 46 5.17 9.65 -4.02
C GLY A 46 4.64 10.32 -5.30
N CYS A 47 3.40 9.99 -5.70
CA CYS A 47 2.73 10.63 -6.83
C CYS A 47 2.51 12.12 -6.60
N VAL A 48 1.99 12.51 -5.43
CA VAL A 48 1.72 13.92 -5.10
C VAL A 48 3.01 14.74 -5.04
N MET A 49 4.10 14.17 -4.51
CA MET A 49 5.42 14.83 -4.51
C MET A 49 5.89 15.15 -5.93
N ALA A 50 5.79 14.18 -6.86
CA ALA A 50 6.16 14.42 -8.25
C ALA A 50 5.27 15.47 -8.93
N MET A 51 3.96 15.44 -8.67
CA MET A 51 3.01 16.44 -9.20
C MET A 51 3.40 17.86 -8.77
N LEU A 52 3.75 18.04 -7.48
CA LEU A 52 4.17 19.34 -6.94
C LEU A 52 5.53 19.79 -7.48
N ARG A 53 6.50 18.88 -7.63
CA ARG A 53 7.82 19.20 -8.19
C ARG A 53 7.74 19.61 -9.66
N MET A 54 6.96 18.88 -10.46
CA MET A 54 6.79 19.16 -11.89
C MET A 54 5.97 20.43 -12.15
N ASN A 55 5.08 20.80 -11.22
CA ASN A 55 4.19 21.96 -11.31
C ASN A 55 3.44 22.04 -12.67
N ARG A 56 2.95 20.88 -13.14
CA ARG A 56 2.15 20.74 -14.36
C ARG A 56 0.72 20.31 -14.02
N PRO A 57 -0.27 20.58 -14.91
CA PRO A 57 -1.64 20.10 -14.72
C PRO A 57 -1.66 18.61 -14.39
N SER A 58 -2.24 18.25 -13.24
CA SER A 58 -2.17 16.87 -12.77
C SER A 58 -3.36 16.47 -11.91
N VAL A 59 -3.69 15.17 -11.98
CA VAL A 59 -4.77 14.53 -11.20
C VAL A 59 -4.30 13.21 -10.62
N MET A 60 -4.71 12.92 -9.39
CA MET A 60 -4.49 11.62 -8.73
C MET A 60 -5.82 10.87 -8.60
N VAL A 61 -5.89 9.67 -9.15
CA VAL A 61 -7.05 8.78 -9.08
C VAL A 61 -6.74 7.65 -8.10
N TYR A 62 -7.36 7.69 -6.92
CA TYR A 62 -7.15 6.66 -5.91
C TYR A 62 -7.66 5.30 -6.41
N GLY A 63 -6.82 4.26 -6.32
CA GLY A 63 -7.13 2.91 -6.80
C GLY A 63 -8.29 2.21 -6.10
N GLY A 64 -8.72 2.73 -4.94
CA GLY A 64 -9.85 2.21 -4.18
C GLY A 64 -9.42 1.39 -2.97
N THR A 65 -10.34 1.29 -2.00
CA THR A 65 -10.15 0.46 -0.81
C THR A 65 -10.59 -0.98 -1.09
N ILE A 66 -9.93 -1.94 -0.45
CA ILE A 66 -10.32 -3.34 -0.52
C ILE A 66 -11.58 -3.58 0.32
N ALA A 67 -12.47 -4.46 -0.14
CA ALA A 67 -13.62 -4.90 0.64
C ALA A 67 -13.16 -5.82 1.78
N SER A 68 -13.87 -5.78 2.91
CA SER A 68 -13.62 -6.67 4.03
C SER A 68 -13.84 -8.13 3.63
N GLY A 69 -12.93 -9.00 4.07
CA GLY A 69 -13.13 -10.45 3.97
C GLY A 69 -14.19 -10.93 4.95
N ARG A 70 -14.66 -12.17 4.79
CA ARG A 70 -15.52 -12.84 5.78
C ARG A 70 -14.90 -14.16 6.20
N SER A 71 -14.87 -14.41 7.51
CA SER A 71 -14.47 -15.70 8.07
C SER A 71 -15.54 -16.76 7.81
N CYS A 72 -15.19 -18.03 7.98
CA CYS A 72 -16.13 -19.15 7.94
C CYS A 72 -17.27 -19.02 8.96
N LYS A 73 -17.05 -18.24 10.02
CA LYS A 73 -18.02 -17.93 11.08
C LYS A 73 -18.81 -16.64 10.80
N GLY A 74 -18.60 -16.02 9.64
CA GLY A 74 -19.31 -14.81 9.19
C GLY A 74 -18.74 -13.49 9.72
N GLU A 75 -17.62 -13.52 10.44
CA GLU A 75 -16.99 -12.33 11.00
C GLU A 75 -16.24 -11.55 9.92
N SER A 76 -16.23 -10.22 10.03
CA SER A 76 -15.47 -9.37 9.11
C SER A 76 -13.97 -9.52 9.37
N LEU A 77 -13.21 -9.77 8.30
CA LEU A 77 -11.76 -9.92 8.34
C LEU A 77 -11.08 -8.79 7.59
N ASP A 78 -10.00 -8.29 8.17
CA ASP A 78 -9.07 -7.33 7.57
C ASP A 78 -7.62 -7.75 7.84
N ILE A 79 -6.66 -6.95 7.39
CA ILE A 79 -5.24 -7.26 7.58
C ILE A 79 -4.83 -7.25 9.06
N VAL A 80 -5.50 -6.44 9.90
CA VAL A 80 -5.25 -6.39 11.35
C VAL A 80 -5.69 -7.69 12.00
N SER A 81 -6.83 -8.24 11.57
CA SER A 81 -7.37 -9.52 12.02
C SER A 81 -6.37 -10.66 11.86
N THR A 82 -5.59 -10.67 10.76
CA THR A 82 -4.52 -11.67 10.56
C THR A 82 -3.38 -11.52 11.56
N PHE A 83 -2.96 -10.29 11.89
CA PHE A 83 -1.92 -10.05 12.88
C PHE A 83 -2.37 -10.41 14.30
N GLU A 84 -3.61 -10.08 14.65
CA GLU A 84 -4.20 -10.46 15.93
C GLU A 84 -4.41 -11.96 16.06
N ALA A 85 -4.78 -12.64 14.97
CA ALA A 85 -4.95 -14.09 14.94
C ALA A 85 -3.66 -14.81 15.34
N TYR A 86 -2.49 -14.37 14.83
CA TYR A 86 -1.20 -14.92 15.25
C TYR A 86 -0.96 -14.77 16.77
N GLY A 87 -1.33 -13.62 17.36
CA GLY A 87 -1.28 -13.41 18.81
C GLY A 87 -2.22 -14.35 19.57
N LYS A 88 -3.48 -14.46 19.13
CA LYS A 88 -4.50 -15.36 19.71
C LYS A 88 -4.11 -16.83 19.61
N PHE A 89 -3.40 -17.21 18.55
CA PHE A 89 -2.89 -18.56 18.37
C PHE A 89 -1.81 -18.88 19.41
N ILE A 90 -0.86 -17.97 19.62
CA ILE A 90 0.20 -18.12 20.64
C ILE A 90 -0.40 -18.21 22.05
N THR A 91 -1.47 -17.47 22.34
CA THR A 91 -2.14 -17.51 23.65
C THR A 91 -3.12 -18.67 23.80
N GLY A 92 -3.24 -19.55 22.80
CA GLY A 92 -4.14 -20.72 22.81
C GLY A 92 -5.62 -20.38 22.73
N THR A 93 -5.96 -19.17 22.30
CA THR A 93 -7.34 -18.67 22.19
C THR A 93 -8.02 -19.08 20.88
N ILE A 94 -7.25 -19.42 19.85
CA ILE A 94 -7.73 -19.99 18.58
C ILE A 94 -6.90 -21.22 18.22
N THR A 95 -7.48 -22.14 17.45
CA THR A 95 -6.83 -23.38 17.00
C THR A 95 -6.21 -23.23 15.61
N ASP A 96 -5.38 -24.20 15.21
CA ASP A 96 -4.78 -24.27 13.87
C ASP A 96 -5.85 -24.42 12.76
N GLU A 97 -7.01 -25.00 13.09
CA GLU A 97 -8.16 -25.06 12.17
C GLU A 97 -8.80 -23.68 11.93
N ASP A 98 -8.76 -22.79 12.93
CA ASP A 98 -9.29 -21.43 12.85
C ASP A 98 -8.28 -20.45 12.22
N PHE A 99 -6.98 -20.77 12.27
CA PHE A 99 -5.89 -19.99 11.69
C PHE A 99 -4.81 -20.92 11.12
N PRO A 100 -5.03 -21.49 9.92
CA PRO A 100 -4.05 -22.35 9.28
C PRO A 100 -2.83 -21.53 8.87
N ILE A 101 -1.67 -21.85 9.44
CA ILE A 101 -0.38 -21.17 9.22
C ILE A 101 0.31 -21.71 7.97
#